data_AF-A0A7Y8L1I9-F1
#
_entry.id   AF-A0A7Y8L1I9-F1
#
_cell.length_a   1.000
_cell.length_b   1.000
_cell.length_c   1.000
_cell.angle_alpha   90.00
_cell.angle_beta   90.00
_cell.angle_gamma   90.00
#
_symmetry.space_group_name_H-M   'P 1'
#
loop_
_entity.id
_entity.type
_entity.pdbx_description
1 polymer ?
#
loop_
_entity_poly.entity_id
_entity_poly.type
_entity_poly.pdbx_seq_one_letter_code
_entity_poly.pdbx_strand_id
1 'polypeptide(L)'
;MPDTISAGYNVFRLINHGNLIHEGLIFRFTNDSFTIKSYIDSVAAGIDFPSFSLDLGGPGMTTPYDSNEVIINLTPGKYGIVCWVDNHLMLGMNKDFFVTETSSEIGSKPKEDLVLELSDTAFTFSKLPVKGSNLIKVINVGADNHEVDFIKLFKGVTSKEYIKWKITRDGDPKGLPVGGSLDINPGYEIWLPMTFKEGKYLLTCVVPNKKSGKSHLEEGKFFEFEIK
;
A
#
# COMPACT_ATOMS: atom_id res chain seq x y z
N MET A 1 12.34 -9.64 -8.85
CA MET A 1 13.03 -9.54 -7.55
C MET A 1 13.83 -10.82 -7.27
N PRO A 2 14.93 -10.76 -6.49
CA PRO A 2 15.71 -11.93 -6.08
C PRO A 2 14.91 -12.84 -5.13
N ASP A 3 15.38 -14.08 -4.95
CA ASP A 3 14.77 -15.04 -4.01
C ASP A 3 15.18 -14.80 -2.55
N THR A 4 16.24 -14.02 -2.35
CA THR A 4 16.75 -13.69 -1.02
C THR A 4 17.13 -12.22 -0.94
N ILE A 5 16.80 -11.60 0.19
CA ILE A 5 17.06 -10.19 0.51
C ILE A 5 17.67 -10.12 1.91
N SER A 6 18.52 -9.14 2.17
CA SER A 6 19.08 -8.88 3.50
C SER A 6 18.06 -8.21 4.43
N ALA A 7 18.03 -8.59 5.71
CA ALA A 7 17.27 -7.87 6.73
C ALA A 7 17.65 -6.38 6.81
N GLY A 8 16.71 -5.55 7.26
CA GLY A 8 16.84 -4.11 7.38
C GLY A 8 15.90 -3.32 6.49
N TYR A 9 16.18 -2.03 6.34
CA TYR A 9 15.41 -1.12 5.48
C TYR A 9 15.71 -1.39 4.01
N ASN A 10 14.71 -1.94 3.31
CA ASN A 10 14.79 -2.30 1.91
C ASN A 10 13.87 -1.43 1.08
N VAL A 11 14.38 -0.96 -0.07
CA VAL A 11 13.58 -0.25 -1.07
C VAL A 11 12.94 -1.26 -2.01
N PHE A 12 11.62 -1.28 -2.05
CA PHE A 12 10.83 -2.00 -3.04
C PHE A 12 10.36 -1.01 -4.10
N ARG A 13 10.94 -1.10 -5.29
CA ARG A 13 10.51 -0.34 -6.46
C ARG A 13 9.73 -1.23 -7.41
N LEU A 14 8.46 -0.91 -7.62
CA LEU A 14 7.66 -1.48 -8.70
C LEU A 14 7.79 -0.59 -9.92
N ILE A 15 8.26 -1.16 -11.03
CA ILE A 15 8.33 -0.47 -12.33
C ILE A 15 7.32 -1.15 -13.25
N ASN A 16 6.31 -0.41 -13.67
CA ASN A 16 5.24 -0.93 -14.49
C ASN A 16 5.52 -0.66 -15.97
N HIS A 17 5.99 -1.67 -16.69
CA HIS A 17 6.13 -1.59 -18.16
C HIS A 17 4.89 -2.08 -18.93
N GLY A 18 3.83 -2.44 -18.22
CA GLY A 18 2.60 -2.98 -18.78
C GLY A 18 1.52 -1.94 -19.02
N ASN A 19 0.35 -2.41 -19.44
CA ASN A 19 -0.83 -1.60 -19.73
C ASN A 19 -1.91 -1.64 -18.65
N LEU A 20 -1.70 -2.43 -17.59
CA LEU A 20 -2.62 -2.56 -16.46
C LEU A 20 -2.02 -1.90 -15.23
N ILE A 21 -2.85 -1.53 -14.26
CA ILE A 21 -2.37 -1.11 -12.95
C ILE A 21 -1.78 -2.33 -12.25
N HIS A 22 -0.65 -2.15 -11.59
CA HIS A 22 -0.04 -3.17 -10.76
C HIS A 22 0.34 -2.62 -9.40
N GLU A 23 0.48 -3.54 -8.47
CA GLU A 23 0.85 -3.28 -7.09
C GLU A 23 1.60 -4.50 -6.56
N GLY A 24 2.26 -4.33 -5.41
CA GLY A 24 3.01 -5.40 -4.79
C GLY A 24 2.86 -5.39 -3.29
N LEU A 25 1.82 -6.01 -2.74
CA LEU A 25 1.68 -6.22 -1.30
C LEU A 25 2.78 -7.15 -0.83
N ILE A 26 3.63 -6.67 0.08
CA ILE A 26 4.63 -7.47 0.79
C ILE A 26 4.04 -7.89 2.13
N PHE A 27 4.18 -9.17 2.44
CA PHE A 27 3.76 -9.71 3.73
C PHE A 27 4.77 -10.72 4.27
N ARG A 28 4.79 -10.87 5.59
CA ARG A 28 5.59 -11.87 6.30
C ARG A 28 4.72 -13.05 6.69
N PHE A 29 5.22 -14.27 6.48
CA PHE A 29 4.58 -15.46 7.05
C PHE A 29 4.88 -15.57 8.55
N THR A 30 3.90 -16.03 9.33
CA THR A 30 4.09 -16.19 10.78
C THR A 30 5.09 -17.29 11.15
N ASN A 31 5.40 -18.20 10.22
CA ASN A 31 6.49 -19.17 10.33
C ASN A 31 6.92 -19.68 8.94
N ASP A 32 8.00 -20.47 8.90
CA ASP A 32 8.65 -20.89 7.65
C ASP A 32 7.92 -22.04 6.90
N SER A 33 6.89 -22.65 7.51
CA SER A 33 6.12 -23.73 6.87
C SER A 33 5.13 -23.22 5.83
N PHE A 34 4.66 -21.98 5.97
CA PHE A 34 3.76 -21.36 4.99
C PHE A 34 4.51 -20.91 3.74
N THR A 35 3.81 -20.84 2.61
CA THR A 35 4.36 -20.48 1.29
C THR A 35 3.37 -19.57 0.56
N ILE A 36 3.79 -19.01 -0.57
CA ILE A 36 2.89 -18.29 -1.47
C ILE A 36 1.72 -19.18 -1.91
N LYS A 37 1.95 -20.49 -2.06
CA LYS A 37 0.87 -21.44 -2.33
C LYS A 37 -0.14 -21.50 -1.19
N SER A 38 0.31 -21.50 0.07
CA SER A 38 -0.59 -21.45 1.24
C SER A 38 -1.45 -20.19 1.22
N TYR A 39 -0.87 -19.05 0.86
CA TYR A 39 -1.61 -17.79 0.72
C TYR A 39 -2.65 -17.87 -0.40
N ILE A 40 -2.25 -18.33 -1.60
CA ILE A 40 -3.16 -18.50 -2.75
C ILE A 40 -4.29 -19.48 -2.42
N ASP A 41 -4.00 -20.61 -1.77
CA ASP A 41 -5.01 -21.59 -1.36
C ASP A 41 -6.01 -20.97 -0.36
N SER A 42 -5.54 -20.09 0.54
CA SER A 42 -6.40 -19.34 1.48
C SER A 42 -7.32 -18.36 0.75
N VAL A 43 -6.79 -17.56 -0.17
CA VAL A 43 -7.57 -16.61 -0.97
C VAL A 43 -8.59 -17.36 -1.84
N ALA A 44 -8.20 -18.48 -2.46
CA ALA A 44 -9.11 -19.34 -3.22
C ALA A 44 -10.23 -19.94 -2.36
N ALA A 45 -10.00 -20.09 -1.05
CA ALA A 45 -11.01 -20.49 -0.07
C ALA A 45 -11.86 -19.32 0.47
N GLY A 46 -11.67 -18.10 -0.05
CA GLY A 46 -12.41 -16.90 0.36
C GLY A 46 -11.89 -16.23 1.64
N ILE A 47 -10.62 -16.48 2.00
CA ILE A 47 -9.97 -15.89 3.16
C ILE A 47 -8.83 -14.99 2.68
N ASP A 48 -9.17 -13.71 2.44
CA ASP A 48 -8.25 -12.69 1.90
C ASP A 48 -7.18 -12.26 2.91
N PHE A 49 -7.51 -12.33 4.21
CA PHE A 49 -6.61 -11.99 5.32
C PHE A 49 -6.27 -13.22 6.17
N PRO A 50 -5.45 -14.16 5.67
CA PRO A 50 -5.06 -15.34 6.44
C PRO A 50 -4.31 -14.95 7.72
N SER A 51 -4.63 -15.62 8.83
CA SER A 51 -3.96 -15.37 10.13
C SER A 51 -2.47 -15.69 10.15
N PHE A 52 -1.97 -16.37 9.11
CA PHE A 52 -0.56 -16.67 8.93
C PHE A 52 0.20 -15.65 8.07
N SER A 53 -0.46 -14.58 7.61
CA SER A 53 0.14 -13.47 6.88
C SER A 53 0.10 -12.19 7.71
N LEU A 54 1.23 -11.48 7.73
CA LEU A 54 1.36 -10.13 8.28
C LEU A 54 1.71 -9.18 7.13
N ASP A 55 0.72 -8.43 6.69
CA ASP A 55 0.78 -7.42 5.63
C ASP A 55 1.60 -6.20 6.09
N LEU A 56 2.61 -5.84 5.30
CA LEU A 56 3.60 -4.82 5.61
C LEU A 56 3.51 -3.61 4.67
N GLY A 57 2.43 -3.51 3.89
CA GLY A 57 2.30 -2.57 2.80
C GLY A 57 3.06 -3.00 1.55
N GLY A 58 3.40 -2.03 0.71
CA GLY A 58 4.00 -2.30 -0.60
C GLY A 58 3.74 -1.20 -1.61
N PRO A 59 4.42 -1.15 -2.76
CA PRO A 59 4.10 -0.18 -3.79
C PRO A 59 2.67 -0.41 -4.33
N GLY A 60 1.77 0.50 -4.01
CA GLY A 60 0.36 0.47 -4.42
C GLY A 60 0.09 1.17 -5.75
N MET A 61 -1.06 0.86 -6.38
CA MET A 61 -1.69 1.63 -7.47
C MET A 61 -0.74 2.19 -8.55
N THR A 62 0.23 1.41 -9.02
CA THR A 62 1.21 1.86 -10.01
C THR A 62 0.62 1.79 -11.41
N THR A 63 0.40 2.96 -12.02
CA THR A 63 -0.22 3.08 -13.34
C THR A 63 0.70 2.60 -14.48
N PRO A 64 0.15 2.33 -15.67
CA PRO A 64 0.96 1.96 -16.85
C PRO A 64 2.11 2.93 -17.10
N TYR A 65 3.30 2.38 -17.36
CA TYR A 65 4.52 3.14 -17.67
C TYR A 65 5.04 4.05 -16.54
N ASP A 66 4.63 3.78 -15.29
CA ASP A 66 5.04 4.52 -14.11
C ASP A 66 5.83 3.62 -13.12
N SER A 67 6.26 4.21 -12.01
CA SER A 67 6.86 3.47 -10.89
C SER A 67 6.42 4.00 -9.53
N ASN A 68 6.31 3.09 -8.57
CA ASN A 68 6.08 3.43 -7.15
C ASN A 68 7.16 2.77 -6.29
N GLU A 69 7.57 3.44 -5.23
CA GLU A 69 8.62 3.00 -4.31
C GLU A 69 8.08 3.02 -2.87
N VAL A 70 8.47 2.01 -2.10
CA VAL A 70 8.28 1.99 -0.65
C VAL A 70 9.55 1.51 0.03
N ILE A 71 9.76 1.94 1.27
CA ILE A 71 10.84 1.44 2.12
C ILE A 71 10.21 0.70 3.29
N ILE A 72 10.60 -0.57 3.46
CA ILE A 72 10.09 -1.45 4.52
C ILE A 72 11.27 -1.98 5.32
N ASN A 73 11.16 -1.94 6.64
CA ASN A 73 12.11 -2.62 7.53
C ASN A 73 11.75 -4.11 7.62
N LEU A 74 12.61 -4.98 7.11
CA LEU A 74 12.40 -6.43 7.10
C LEU A 74 13.26 -7.09 8.19
N THR A 75 12.68 -8.06 8.88
CA THR A 75 13.41 -8.95 9.79
C THR A 75 13.65 -10.30 9.12
N PRO A 76 14.61 -11.12 9.59
CA PRO A 76 14.79 -12.46 9.04
C PRO A 76 13.51 -13.31 9.06
N GLY A 77 13.30 -14.10 8.00
CA GLY A 77 12.15 -14.99 7.87
C GLY A 77 11.62 -15.10 6.44
N LYS A 78 10.47 -15.75 6.28
CA LYS A 78 9.83 -15.98 4.99
C LYS A 78 8.75 -14.96 4.67
N TYR A 79 8.71 -14.53 3.41
CA TYR A 79 7.85 -13.47 2.93
C TYR A 79 7.22 -13.84 1.59
N GLY A 80 6.11 -13.18 1.29
CA GLY A 80 5.48 -13.20 -0.03
C GLY A 80 5.33 -11.78 -0.57
N ILE A 81 5.24 -11.69 -1.89
CA ILE A 81 4.73 -10.52 -2.60
C ILE A 81 3.58 -10.94 -3.52
N VAL A 82 2.50 -10.14 -3.59
CA VAL A 82 1.34 -10.40 -4.46
C VAL A 82 0.82 -9.11 -5.09
N CYS A 83 0.17 -9.23 -6.25
CA CYS A 83 -0.64 -8.16 -6.84
C CYS A 83 -2.12 -8.47 -6.66
N TRP A 84 -2.85 -7.60 -5.94
CA TRP A 84 -4.27 -7.76 -5.63
C TRP A 84 -5.22 -7.12 -6.66
N VAL A 85 -4.67 -6.38 -7.63
CA VAL A 85 -5.46 -5.83 -8.75
C VAL A 85 -6.14 -6.96 -9.54
N ASP A 86 -7.46 -6.89 -9.61
CA ASP A 86 -8.34 -7.83 -10.32
C ASP A 86 -8.02 -9.30 -9.97
N ASN A 87 -7.59 -10.11 -10.94
CA ASN A 87 -7.21 -11.51 -10.74
C ASN A 87 -5.70 -11.76 -10.91
N HIS A 88 -4.86 -10.71 -10.83
CA HIS A 88 -3.42 -10.81 -11.07
C HIS A 88 -2.74 -11.84 -10.17
N LEU A 89 -3.09 -11.91 -8.88
CA LEU A 89 -2.63 -12.96 -7.96
C LEU A 89 -2.83 -14.36 -8.54
N MET A 90 -4.07 -14.66 -8.97
CA MET A 90 -4.46 -15.97 -9.51
C MET A 90 -3.86 -16.24 -10.89
N LEU A 91 -3.49 -15.20 -11.63
CA LEU A 91 -2.74 -15.29 -12.89
C LEU A 91 -1.22 -15.42 -12.70
N GLY A 92 -0.74 -15.52 -11.45
CA GLY A 92 0.66 -15.79 -11.14
C GLY A 92 1.50 -14.57 -10.80
N MET A 93 0.90 -13.39 -10.58
CA MET A 93 1.61 -12.21 -10.07
C MET A 93 1.86 -12.32 -8.57
N ASN A 94 2.68 -13.30 -8.20
CA ASN A 94 3.03 -13.61 -6.84
C ASN A 94 4.43 -14.23 -6.79
N LYS A 95 5.11 -14.09 -5.65
CA LYS A 95 6.42 -14.70 -5.45
C LYS A 95 6.74 -14.85 -3.96
N ASP A 96 7.33 -15.99 -3.60
CA ASP A 96 8.01 -16.18 -2.31
C ASP A 96 9.41 -15.57 -2.34
N PHE A 97 9.85 -15.04 -1.21
CA PHE A 97 11.25 -14.69 -0.98
C PHE A 97 11.63 -14.87 0.50
N PHE A 98 12.93 -14.96 0.76
CA PHE A 98 13.47 -15.10 2.10
C PHE A 98 14.27 -13.87 2.50
N VAL A 99 14.16 -13.47 3.76
CA VAL A 99 14.97 -12.41 4.35
C VAL A 99 16.01 -13.07 5.26
N THR A 100 17.29 -12.89 4.95
CA THR A 100 18.39 -13.43 5.76
C THR A 100 18.84 -12.44 6.82
N GLU A 101 19.45 -12.97 7.88
CA GLU A 101 20.29 -12.15 8.77
C GLU A 101 21.36 -11.41 7.95
N THR A 102 21.69 -10.22 8.42
CA THR A 102 22.78 -9.41 7.86
C THR A 102 23.88 -9.31 8.91
N SER A 103 25.11 -9.59 8.50
CA SER A 103 26.32 -9.44 9.32
C SER A 103 26.89 -8.02 9.31
N SER A 104 26.36 -7.16 8.43
CA SER A 104 26.69 -5.75 8.26
C SER A 104 25.74 -4.83 9.04
N GLU A 105 26.03 -3.54 9.11
CA GLU A 105 25.06 -2.57 9.64
C GLU A 105 23.75 -2.65 8.85
N ILE A 106 22.66 -2.96 9.58
CA ILE A 106 21.29 -2.77 9.09
C ILE A 106 21.19 -1.31 8.62
N GLY A 107 20.71 -1.09 7.38
CA GLY A 107 20.55 0.27 6.86
C GLY A 107 19.89 1.19 7.89
N SER A 108 20.33 2.44 8.00
CA SER A 108 19.78 3.34 9.01
C SER A 108 18.31 3.62 8.74
N LYS A 109 17.49 3.70 9.80
CA LYS A 109 16.10 4.16 9.71
C LYS A 109 16.01 5.45 8.89
N PRO A 110 15.18 5.51 7.83
CA PRO A 110 15.05 6.71 7.03
C PRO A 110 14.54 7.86 7.88
N LYS A 111 15.09 9.06 7.66
CA LYS A 111 14.60 10.29 8.27
C LYS A 111 13.44 10.83 7.43
N GLU A 112 12.23 10.73 7.94
CA GLU A 112 11.03 11.24 7.28
C GLU A 112 10.95 12.78 7.28
N ASP A 113 10.28 13.32 6.27
CA ASP A 113 9.88 14.72 6.25
C ASP A 113 8.62 14.94 7.09
N LEU A 114 7.67 14.01 7.01
CA LEU A 114 6.37 14.05 7.69
C LEU A 114 5.87 12.64 8.02
N VAL A 115 4.98 12.57 9.00
CA VAL A 115 4.23 11.37 9.39
C VAL A 115 2.79 11.47 8.91
N LEU A 116 2.27 10.36 8.39
CA LEU A 116 0.87 10.08 8.12
C LEU A 116 0.42 8.89 8.99
N GLU A 117 -0.47 9.14 9.93
CA GLU A 117 -1.09 8.12 10.76
C GLU A 117 -2.37 7.60 10.10
N LEU A 118 -2.47 6.28 9.98
CA LEU A 118 -3.69 5.57 9.57
C LEU A 118 -4.37 5.04 10.83
N SER A 119 -5.59 5.47 11.09
CA SER A 119 -6.39 4.99 12.22
C SER A 119 -7.77 4.56 11.74
N ASP A 120 -8.51 3.86 12.60
CA ASP A 120 -9.88 3.41 12.31
C ASP A 120 -10.87 4.56 12.04
N THR A 121 -10.46 5.80 12.32
CA THR A 121 -11.34 6.98 12.22
C THR A 121 -10.87 8.02 11.22
N ALA A 122 -9.56 8.12 10.95
CA ALA A 122 -9.01 9.22 10.19
C ALA A 122 -7.60 8.90 9.64
N PHE A 123 -7.27 9.62 8.57
CA PHE A 123 -5.89 9.90 8.18
C PHE A 123 -5.43 11.19 8.87
N THR A 124 -4.28 11.16 9.54
CA THR A 124 -3.75 12.34 10.24
C THR A 124 -2.33 12.63 9.80
N PHE A 125 -2.11 13.79 9.19
CA PHE A 125 -0.79 14.29 8.87
C PHE A 125 -0.22 15.13 10.03
N SER A 126 1.04 14.87 10.40
CA SER A 126 1.82 15.76 11.27
C SER A 126 2.02 17.16 10.67
N LYS A 127 2.15 17.23 9.36
CA LYS A 127 2.08 18.43 8.51
C LYS A 127 1.72 18.00 7.09
N LEU A 128 1.08 18.88 6.32
CA LEU A 128 0.71 18.55 4.94
C LEU A 128 1.95 18.38 4.05
N PRO A 129 1.89 17.49 3.03
CA PRO A 129 2.94 17.39 2.03
C PRO A 129 3.15 18.71 1.29
N VAL A 130 4.36 18.91 0.73
CA VAL A 130 4.71 20.08 -0.09
C VAL A 130 4.89 19.69 -1.55
N LYS A 131 4.91 20.68 -2.46
CA LYS A 131 5.28 20.47 -3.86
C LYS A 131 6.70 19.91 -3.96
N GLY A 132 6.90 18.93 -4.86
CA GLY A 132 8.17 18.23 -5.02
C GLY A 132 8.25 16.96 -4.18
N SER A 133 9.48 16.55 -3.86
CA SER A 133 9.77 15.30 -3.15
C SER A 133 9.43 15.41 -1.67
N ASN A 134 8.81 14.36 -1.14
CA ASN A 134 8.47 14.18 0.26
C ASN A 134 8.76 12.73 0.63
N LEU A 135 9.42 12.49 1.77
CA LEU A 135 9.49 11.16 2.37
C LEU A 135 8.47 11.08 3.52
N ILE A 136 7.38 10.36 3.28
CA ILE A 136 6.28 10.21 4.24
C ILE A 136 6.49 8.92 5.03
N LYS A 137 6.63 9.02 6.35
CA LYS A 137 6.44 7.84 7.22
C LYS A 137 4.95 7.57 7.34
N VAL A 138 4.51 6.41 6.89
CA VAL A 138 3.13 5.94 7.09
C VAL A 138 3.13 4.93 8.22
N ILE A 139 2.24 5.08 9.19
CA ILE A 139 2.11 4.16 10.32
C ILE A 139 0.64 3.82 10.57
N ASN A 140 0.33 2.54 10.72
CA ASN A 140 -0.98 2.11 11.16
C ASN A 140 -1.06 2.13 12.69
N VAL A 141 -1.84 3.05 13.24
CA VAL A 141 -2.12 3.19 14.68
C VAL A 141 -3.54 2.71 15.06
N GLY A 142 -4.30 2.21 14.09
CA GLY A 142 -5.62 1.62 14.26
C GLY A 142 -5.59 0.16 14.72
N ALA A 143 -6.78 -0.42 14.93
CA ALA A 143 -6.95 -1.82 15.24
C ALA A 143 -7.20 -2.68 13.99
N ASP A 144 -7.71 -2.09 12.91
CA ASP A 144 -7.90 -2.75 11.62
C ASP A 144 -6.65 -2.62 10.72
N ASN A 145 -6.57 -3.45 9.67
CA ASN A 145 -5.62 -3.21 8.60
C ASN A 145 -6.00 -1.90 7.89
N HIS A 146 -5.01 -1.11 7.51
CA HIS A 146 -5.23 0.12 6.74
C HIS A 146 -4.24 0.22 5.60
N GLU A 147 -4.67 0.83 4.52
CA GLU A 147 -3.84 1.19 3.38
C GLU A 147 -3.96 2.69 3.11
N VAL A 148 -3.18 3.19 2.15
CA VAL A 148 -3.33 4.55 1.67
C VAL A 148 -3.05 4.64 0.18
N ASP A 149 -4.08 4.92 -0.59
CA ASP A 149 -3.95 5.36 -1.98
C ASP A 149 -3.90 6.88 -2.06
N PHE A 150 -2.97 7.41 -2.85
CA PHE A 150 -2.94 8.83 -3.19
C PHE A 150 -3.59 9.04 -4.55
N ILE A 151 -4.68 9.79 -4.59
CA ILE A 151 -5.40 10.10 -5.81
C ILE A 151 -5.26 11.58 -6.12
N LYS A 152 -4.72 11.92 -7.29
CA LYS A 152 -4.80 13.28 -7.82
C LYS A 152 -6.15 13.50 -8.49
N LEU A 153 -6.98 14.37 -7.95
CA LEU A 153 -8.28 14.70 -8.50
C LEU A 153 -8.14 15.50 -9.79
N PHE A 154 -9.04 15.25 -10.75
CA PHE A 154 -9.12 16.08 -11.95
C PHE A 154 -9.62 17.50 -11.62
N LYS A 155 -9.29 18.46 -12.48
CA LYS A 155 -9.64 19.86 -12.27
C LYS A 155 -11.16 20.02 -12.13
N GLY A 156 -11.59 20.63 -11.02
CA GLY A 156 -13.00 20.89 -10.72
C GLY A 156 -13.75 19.71 -10.10
N VAL A 157 -13.13 18.52 -10.01
CA VAL A 157 -13.74 17.36 -9.36
C VAL A 157 -13.64 17.49 -7.83
N THR A 158 -14.73 17.15 -7.16
CA THR A 158 -14.81 17.01 -5.70
C THR A 158 -14.51 15.59 -5.24
N SER A 159 -14.04 15.43 -4.00
CA SER A 159 -13.85 14.10 -3.40
C SER A 159 -15.11 13.25 -3.41
N LYS A 160 -16.30 13.85 -3.23
CA LYS A 160 -17.59 13.13 -3.28
C LYS A 160 -17.88 12.55 -4.66
N GLU A 161 -17.59 13.30 -5.73
CA GLU A 161 -17.73 12.80 -7.10
C GLU A 161 -16.75 11.66 -7.38
N TYR A 162 -15.51 11.77 -6.90
CA TYR A 162 -14.55 10.68 -6.99
C TYR A 162 -15.02 9.42 -6.26
N ILE A 163 -15.46 9.56 -5.00
CA ILE A 163 -15.92 8.43 -4.18
C ILE A 163 -17.13 7.75 -4.82
N LYS A 164 -18.11 8.55 -5.28
CA LYS A 164 -19.27 8.02 -6.01
C LYS A 164 -18.82 7.22 -7.23
N TRP A 165 -17.91 7.78 -8.04
CA TRP A 165 -17.36 7.08 -9.20
C TRP A 165 -16.56 5.82 -8.81
N LYS A 166 -15.75 5.86 -7.74
CA LYS A 166 -14.96 4.70 -7.30
C LYS A 166 -15.87 3.54 -6.89
N ILE A 167 -16.98 3.83 -6.22
CA ILE A 167 -17.97 2.83 -5.79
C ILE A 167 -18.80 2.30 -6.97
N THR A 168 -19.29 3.17 -7.87
CA THR A 168 -20.19 2.74 -8.95
C THR A 168 -19.47 2.34 -10.23
N ARG A 169 -18.24 2.82 -10.43
CA ARG A 169 -17.46 2.72 -11.67
C ARG A 169 -18.17 3.26 -12.91
N ASP A 170 -19.17 4.13 -12.71
CA ASP A 170 -20.02 4.69 -13.77
C ASP A 170 -19.38 5.93 -14.41
N GLY A 171 -19.19 5.89 -15.74
CA GLY A 171 -18.58 6.94 -16.53
C GLY A 171 -17.07 7.11 -16.33
N ASP A 172 -16.56 8.25 -16.79
CA ASP A 172 -15.11 8.51 -16.81
C ASP A 172 -14.49 8.66 -15.42
N PRO A 173 -13.23 8.21 -15.24
CA PRO A 173 -12.45 8.46 -14.04
C PRO A 173 -12.50 9.91 -13.56
N LYS A 174 -12.49 10.06 -12.24
CA LYS A 174 -12.58 11.35 -11.55
C LYS A 174 -11.25 11.80 -10.95
N GLY A 175 -10.22 10.96 -11.03
CA GLY A 175 -8.87 11.24 -10.60
C GLY A 175 -7.92 10.16 -11.09
N LEU A 176 -6.62 10.41 -10.91
CA LEU A 176 -5.56 9.48 -11.22
C LEU A 176 -4.95 8.97 -9.92
N PRO A 177 -4.80 7.65 -9.73
CA PRO A 177 -3.91 7.17 -8.70
C PRO A 177 -2.48 7.60 -9.03
N VAL A 178 -1.74 8.05 -8.01
CA VAL A 178 -0.37 8.54 -8.13
C VAL A 178 0.57 7.79 -7.17
N GLY A 179 0.19 6.57 -6.80
CA GLY A 179 0.90 5.72 -5.84
C GLY A 179 0.22 5.66 -4.48
N GLY A 180 0.99 5.30 -3.47
CA GLY A 180 0.50 4.91 -2.16
C GLY A 180 1.04 3.56 -1.71
N SER A 181 0.38 2.97 -0.73
CA SER A 181 0.67 1.62 -0.24
C SER A 181 -0.59 0.84 0.03
N LEU A 182 -0.47 -0.48 -0.09
CA LEU A 182 -1.47 -1.46 0.31
C LEU A 182 -1.48 -1.68 1.83
N ASP A 183 -2.31 -2.65 2.24
CA ASP A 183 -2.56 -3.11 3.60
C ASP A 183 -1.33 -3.17 4.50
N ILE A 184 -1.43 -2.45 5.61
CA ILE A 184 -0.45 -2.39 6.68
C ILE A 184 -1.14 -2.92 7.93
N ASN A 185 -0.61 -3.96 8.55
CA ASN A 185 -1.12 -4.44 9.84
C ASN A 185 -0.97 -3.40 10.96
N PRO A 186 -1.81 -3.45 12.00
CA PRO A 186 -1.68 -2.61 13.19
C PRO A 186 -0.27 -2.58 13.78
N GLY A 187 0.25 -1.39 14.06
CA GLY A 187 1.57 -1.17 14.65
C GLY A 187 2.75 -1.20 13.67
N TYR A 188 2.52 -1.48 12.38
CA TYR A 188 3.57 -1.46 11.37
C TYR A 188 3.69 -0.10 10.68
N GLU A 189 4.90 0.18 10.20
CA GLU A 189 5.28 1.43 9.55
C GLU A 189 6.10 1.18 8.29
N ILE A 190 5.93 2.07 7.32
CA ILE A 190 6.68 2.11 6.06
C ILE A 190 7.07 3.56 5.74
N TRP A 191 7.97 3.75 4.78
CA TRP A 191 8.26 5.06 4.21
C TRP A 191 7.88 5.09 2.74
N LEU A 192 7.18 6.14 2.35
CA LEU A 192 6.71 6.40 0.99
C LEU A 192 7.43 7.62 0.43
N PRO A 193 8.43 7.44 -0.44
CA PRO A 193 8.94 8.50 -1.29
C PRO A 193 7.85 8.92 -2.29
N MET A 194 7.32 10.14 -2.14
CA MET A 194 6.27 10.67 -2.99
C MET A 194 6.71 11.98 -3.62
N THR A 195 6.35 12.21 -4.89
CA THR A 195 6.59 13.49 -5.57
C THR A 195 5.26 14.14 -5.95
N PHE A 196 4.95 15.28 -5.35
CA PHE A 196 3.70 15.98 -5.60
C PHE A 196 3.87 17.15 -6.58
N LYS A 197 2.94 17.22 -7.53
CA LYS A 197 2.71 18.42 -8.36
C LYS A 197 1.58 19.25 -7.75
N GLU A 198 1.43 20.49 -8.18
CA GLU A 198 0.26 21.31 -7.84
C GLU A 198 -1.04 20.57 -8.17
N GLY A 199 -2.05 20.73 -7.32
CA GLY A 199 -3.38 20.15 -7.50
C GLY A 199 -4.01 19.63 -6.20
N LYS A 200 -5.23 19.12 -6.34
CA LYS A 200 -6.00 18.53 -5.25
C LYS A 200 -5.77 17.02 -5.20
N TYR A 201 -5.63 16.52 -3.98
CA TYR A 201 -5.37 15.12 -3.70
C TYR A 201 -6.38 14.58 -2.70
N LEU A 202 -6.69 13.31 -2.84
CA LEU A 202 -7.55 12.54 -1.96
C LEU A 202 -6.79 11.30 -1.50
N LEU A 203 -6.80 11.04 -0.20
CA LEU A 203 -6.38 9.77 0.38
C LEU A 203 -7.58 8.85 0.54
N THR A 204 -7.43 7.59 0.15
CA THR A 204 -8.45 6.55 0.32
C THR A 204 -7.86 5.28 0.93
N CYS A 205 -8.70 4.53 1.66
CA CYS A 205 -8.41 3.18 2.14
C CYS A 205 -9.61 2.32 1.75
N VAL A 206 -9.41 1.30 0.92
CA VAL A 206 -10.49 0.39 0.49
C VAL A 206 -10.49 -0.95 1.21
N VAL A 207 -9.63 -1.12 2.23
CA VAL A 207 -9.65 -2.28 3.13
C VAL A 207 -11.07 -2.49 3.69
N PRO A 208 -11.61 -3.72 3.61
CA PRO A 208 -12.92 -4.03 4.18
C PRO A 208 -12.87 -4.07 5.71
N ASN A 209 -13.83 -3.40 6.35
CA ASN A 209 -14.05 -3.55 7.78
C ASN A 209 -14.54 -4.97 8.08
N LYS A 210 -13.86 -5.67 8.99
CA LYS A 210 -14.15 -7.09 9.32
C LYS A 210 -15.56 -7.33 9.86
N LYS A 211 -16.21 -6.32 10.43
CA LYS A 211 -17.56 -6.44 11.01
C LYS A 211 -18.65 -6.10 10.00
N SER A 212 -18.49 -5.01 9.26
CA SER A 212 -19.52 -4.50 8.35
C SER A 212 -19.41 -5.06 6.93
N GLY A 213 -18.22 -5.53 6.54
CA GLY A 213 -17.89 -5.94 5.18
C GLY A 213 -17.75 -4.77 4.18
N LYS A 214 -18.03 -3.54 4.60
CA LYS A 214 -17.85 -2.34 3.78
C LYS A 214 -16.39 -1.90 3.83
N SER A 215 -15.89 -1.35 2.73
CA SER A 215 -14.59 -0.70 2.73
C SER A 215 -14.56 0.53 3.66
N HIS A 216 -13.39 0.84 4.21
CA HIS A 216 -13.21 2.07 4.98
C HIS A 216 -13.61 3.32 4.17
N LEU A 217 -13.39 3.33 2.85
CA LEU A 217 -13.85 4.39 1.97
C LEU A 217 -15.39 4.54 1.97
N GLU A 218 -16.13 3.43 1.88
CA GLU A 218 -17.60 3.44 1.95
C GLU A 218 -18.12 3.88 3.34
N GLU A 219 -17.31 3.73 4.38
CA GLU A 219 -17.56 4.26 5.72
C GLU A 219 -17.13 5.73 5.88
N GLY A 220 -16.71 6.38 4.79
CA GLY A 220 -16.36 7.80 4.74
C GLY A 220 -14.95 8.11 5.23
N LYS A 221 -14.04 7.12 5.29
CA LYS A 221 -12.64 7.32 5.67
C LYS A 221 -11.84 7.78 4.47
N PHE A 222 -11.71 9.09 4.32
CA PHE A 222 -10.90 9.73 3.29
C PHE A 222 -10.37 11.07 3.80
N PHE A 223 -9.33 11.59 3.14
CA PHE A 223 -8.75 12.88 3.50
C PHE A 223 -8.38 13.67 2.24
N GLU A 224 -8.87 14.91 2.14
CA GLU A 224 -8.56 15.80 1.02
C GLU A 224 -7.49 16.81 1.43
N PHE A 225 -6.51 17.05 0.56
CA PHE A 225 -5.55 18.13 0.70
C PHE A 225 -5.19 18.74 -0.66
N GLU A 226 -4.56 19.92 -0.63
CA GLU A 226 -4.17 20.63 -1.83
C GLU A 226 -2.69 21.02 -1.76
N ILE A 227 -2.00 20.82 -2.89
CA ILE A 227 -0.63 21.26 -3.11
C ILE A 227 -0.68 22.52 -3.97
N LYS A 228 -0.14 23.60 -3.42
CA LYS A 228 -0.01 24.90 -4.08
C LYS A 228 1.32 25.06 -4.81
#